data_AF-A0A8J2X455-F1
#
_entry.id   AF-A0A8J2X455-F1
#
_cell.length_a   1.000
_cell.length_b   1.000
_cell.length_c   1.000
_cell.angle_alpha   90.00
_cell.angle_beta   90.00
_cell.angle_gamma   90.00
#
_symmetry.space_group_name_H-M   'P 1'
#
loop_
_entity.id
_entity.type
_entity.pdbx_description
1 polymer ?
#
loop_
_entity_poly.entity_id
_entity_poly.type
_entity_poly.pdbx_seq_one_letter_code
_entity_poly.pdbx_strand_id
1 'polypeptide(L)'
;MNAMRCALALAAAAAFVTNPQRVVRRLQAGDALDDVRFAGTRRLYGDSATTTLRDASAMVVGVGGVGSWAAEAIARTGVGRLILVDLDEVCVSNTNRQLVALSSTVGKSKVDVLRDRLTDINPNAVFECVPDFVGEENADAILDAAKVDVVVDCIDNANDKVALLRACDARAQAIVVCGAAGGRRDPTAVRVRPGDVRGARTGDALLRATRKQWRRARRAAGLDGENREARVVSVYSDERPPAKAEVRTGACDMGLGSSVFATAAFGLAAGAAAVDVLIADGAVAAVEHDVLIAESAARDDTAGAARPIAAVLAGVDDGEDDAWEEADCPCSDFGLAARSRPPQKTRWRGGSGGPPRVSRRRSTALGAVDTHCHAQFAPEPPASAAELVVCSTGPGDWDAVSALAPTAKAVAYGVHPWWACDASEGWLDALERRLVESPTALVGECGLDKFAGGRSPPGSGEPPDLELQDSIFRAQLALARELGRGVTVHCVKRVDAVAAAIRAERPPRVAFHGFNGSPESASVLIRAVEAGGGTAFFGINTAHASKKTPQLVAALPETSLLAESDASGEFEARVADATKLIADARNWSLDVAEERLAGNARAFLL
;
A
#
# COMPACT_ATOMS: atom_id res chain seq x y z
N MET A 1 -3.08 -45.92 28.87
CA MET A 1 -3.56 -44.68 28.22
C MET A 1 -3.33 -44.66 26.70
N ASN A 2 -2.18 -45.09 26.16
CA ASN A 2 -1.92 -45.05 24.70
C ASN A 2 -2.80 -45.96 23.83
N ALA A 3 -3.14 -47.17 24.28
CA ALA A 3 -3.99 -48.08 23.49
C ALA A 3 -5.44 -47.58 23.31
N MET A 4 -5.97 -46.87 24.31
CA MET A 4 -7.34 -46.36 24.32
C MET A 4 -7.48 -45.10 23.45
N ARG A 5 -6.45 -44.24 23.42
CA ARG A 5 -6.35 -43.11 22.47
C ARG A 5 -6.25 -43.58 21.02
N CYS A 6 -5.46 -44.62 20.77
CA CYS A 6 -5.28 -45.20 19.43
C CYS A 6 -6.59 -45.84 18.91
N ALA A 7 -7.32 -46.54 19.77
CA ALA A 7 -8.63 -47.13 19.42
C ALA A 7 -9.70 -46.06 19.10
N LEU A 8 -9.71 -44.92 19.83
CA LEU A 8 -10.60 -43.80 19.53
C LEU A 8 -10.28 -43.14 18.18
N ALA A 9 -9.00 -42.96 17.85
CA ALA A 9 -8.57 -42.38 16.58
C ALA A 9 -8.93 -43.28 15.38
N LEU A 10 -8.76 -44.60 15.52
CA LEU A 10 -9.17 -45.59 14.51
C LEU A 10 -10.70 -45.64 14.32
N ALA A 11 -11.47 -45.57 15.40
CA ALA A 11 -12.92 -45.52 15.33
C ALA A 11 -13.43 -44.21 14.69
N ALA A 12 -12.78 -43.08 14.96
CA ALA A 12 -13.07 -41.79 14.34
C ALA A 12 -12.75 -41.80 12.82
N ALA A 13 -11.63 -42.41 12.42
CA ALA A 13 -11.24 -42.55 11.02
C ALA A 13 -12.23 -43.42 10.22
N ALA A 14 -12.69 -44.55 10.78
CA ALA A 14 -13.68 -45.41 10.14
C ALA A 14 -15.07 -44.74 10.02
N ALA A 15 -15.46 -43.93 11.01
CA ALA A 15 -16.70 -43.15 10.96
C ALA A 15 -16.62 -41.98 9.96
N PHE A 16 -15.42 -41.42 9.72
CA PHE A 16 -15.21 -40.30 8.79
C PHE A 16 -15.52 -40.68 7.32
N VAL A 17 -15.24 -41.94 6.96
CA VAL A 17 -15.51 -42.50 5.61
C VAL A 17 -17.01 -42.61 5.31
N THR A 18 -17.86 -42.73 6.33
CA THR A 18 -19.30 -43.00 6.14
C THR A 18 -20.20 -41.77 6.34
N ASN A 19 -19.80 -40.79 7.16
CA ASN A 19 -20.47 -39.49 7.27
C ASN A 19 -19.56 -38.40 7.90
N PRO A 20 -18.78 -37.65 7.09
CA PRO A 20 -17.74 -36.75 7.60
C PRO A 20 -18.30 -35.57 8.40
N GLN A 21 -19.46 -35.01 8.03
CA GLN A 21 -20.06 -33.88 8.76
C GLN A 21 -20.57 -34.28 10.16
N ARG A 22 -20.99 -35.54 10.34
CA ARG A 22 -21.49 -36.05 11.62
C ARG A 22 -20.37 -36.37 12.61
N VAL A 23 -19.18 -36.74 12.12
CA VAL A 23 -17.97 -36.95 12.93
C VAL A 23 -17.38 -35.62 13.39
N VAL A 24 -17.30 -34.63 12.49
CA VAL A 24 -16.86 -33.28 12.84
C VAL A 24 -17.75 -32.68 13.93
N ARG A 25 -19.09 -32.78 13.82
CA ARG A 25 -20.04 -32.32 14.86
C ARG A 25 -19.94 -33.05 16.20
N ARG A 26 -19.50 -34.32 16.22
CA ARG A 26 -19.36 -35.11 17.47
C ARG A 26 -18.04 -34.90 18.21
N LEU A 27 -17.01 -34.42 17.51
CA LEU A 27 -15.66 -34.23 18.05
C LEU A 27 -15.34 -32.76 18.38
N GLN A 28 -16.34 -31.87 18.39
CA GLN A 28 -16.19 -30.41 18.62
C GLN A 28 -15.73 -30.00 20.04
N ALA A 29 -15.07 -30.88 20.80
CA ALA A 29 -14.40 -30.50 22.04
C ALA A 29 -13.17 -31.39 22.33
N GLY A 30 -11.97 -30.86 22.11
CA GLY A 30 -10.71 -31.35 22.71
C GLY A 30 -9.62 -31.86 21.75
N ASP A 31 -8.42 -32.05 22.31
CA ASP A 31 -7.14 -32.49 21.70
C ASP A 31 -7.23 -33.63 20.68
N ALA A 32 -8.27 -34.46 20.75
CA ALA A 32 -8.44 -35.64 19.89
C ALA A 32 -8.69 -35.30 18.41
N LEU A 33 -9.29 -34.14 18.09
CA LEU A 33 -9.52 -33.75 16.70
C LEU A 33 -8.28 -33.15 16.04
N ASP A 34 -7.42 -32.49 16.80
CA ASP A 34 -6.14 -31.97 16.30
C ASP A 34 -5.18 -33.08 15.96
N ASP A 35 -5.19 -34.16 16.76
CA ASP A 35 -4.46 -35.39 16.46
C ASP A 35 -4.88 -36.00 15.12
N VAL A 36 -6.11 -35.75 14.64
CA VAL A 36 -6.59 -36.16 13.31
C VAL A 36 -6.22 -35.13 12.24
N ARG A 37 -6.47 -33.82 12.47
CA ARG A 37 -6.16 -32.74 11.52
C ARG A 37 -4.69 -32.74 11.11
N PHE A 38 -3.79 -32.86 12.08
CA PHE A 38 -2.35 -32.77 11.88
C PHE A 38 -1.65 -34.14 11.89
N ALA A 39 -2.40 -35.23 11.74
CA ALA A 39 -1.84 -36.58 11.67
C ALA A 39 -0.78 -36.71 10.55
N GLY A 40 -0.99 -36.03 9.42
CA GLY A 40 -0.02 -35.97 8.32
C GLY A 40 1.28 -35.27 8.73
N THR A 41 1.17 -34.09 9.35
CA THR A 41 2.29 -33.35 9.91
C THR A 41 3.07 -34.17 10.94
N ARG A 42 2.37 -34.88 11.83
CA ARG A 42 2.99 -35.77 12.83
C ARG A 42 3.79 -36.90 12.19
N ARG A 43 3.27 -37.54 11.13
CA ARG A 43 4.03 -38.58 10.41
C ARG A 43 5.26 -38.03 9.68
N LEU A 44 5.21 -36.77 9.26
CA LEU A 44 6.30 -36.12 8.51
C LEU A 44 7.41 -35.61 9.43
N TYR A 45 7.05 -34.85 10.47
CA TYR A 45 8.01 -34.17 11.36
C TYR A 45 8.24 -34.90 12.70
N GLY A 46 7.40 -35.88 13.04
CA GLY A 46 7.46 -36.62 14.29
C GLY A 46 6.68 -35.99 15.44
N ASP A 47 6.53 -36.75 16.53
CA ASP A 47 5.75 -36.35 17.72
C ASP A 47 6.38 -35.16 18.46
N SER A 48 7.71 -35.13 18.56
CA SER A 48 8.43 -34.05 19.25
C SER A 48 8.20 -32.71 18.54
N ALA A 49 8.46 -32.66 17.23
CA ALA A 49 8.31 -31.45 16.44
C ALA A 49 6.86 -30.95 16.43
N THR A 50 5.88 -31.84 16.32
CA THR A 50 4.46 -31.43 16.36
C THR A 50 4.03 -30.91 17.72
N THR A 51 4.63 -31.40 18.81
CA THR A 51 4.40 -30.82 20.15
C THR A 51 5.01 -29.42 20.23
N THR A 52 6.26 -29.24 19.79
CA THR A 52 6.91 -27.92 19.72
C THR A 52 6.09 -26.93 18.92
N LEU A 53 5.59 -27.31 17.73
CA LEU A 53 4.79 -26.42 16.90
C LEU A 53 3.49 -25.99 17.58
N ARG A 54 2.82 -26.92 18.29
CA ARG A 54 1.58 -26.61 19.00
C ARG A 54 1.76 -25.55 20.09
N ASP A 55 2.93 -25.52 20.74
CA ASP A 55 3.25 -24.54 21.78
C ASP A 55 3.91 -23.27 21.22
N ALA A 56 4.32 -23.30 19.94
CA ALA A 56 5.04 -22.23 19.28
C ALA A 56 4.13 -21.10 18.78
N SER A 57 4.76 -19.94 18.58
CA SER A 57 4.14 -18.71 18.13
C SER A 57 4.93 -18.05 17.00
N ALA A 58 4.22 -17.53 16.00
CA ALA A 58 4.81 -16.79 14.91
C ALA A 58 4.08 -15.46 14.66
N MET A 59 4.80 -14.49 14.09
CA MET A 59 4.23 -13.22 13.61
C MET A 59 4.47 -13.10 12.11
N VAL A 60 3.41 -12.94 11.32
CA VAL A 60 3.50 -12.69 9.87
C VAL A 60 3.20 -11.22 9.61
N VAL A 61 4.19 -10.50 9.09
CA VAL A 61 4.10 -9.06 8.81
C VAL A 61 3.92 -8.84 7.32
N GLY A 62 2.77 -8.30 6.94
CA GLY A 62 2.28 -8.15 5.57
C GLY A 62 1.58 -9.41 5.07
N VAL A 63 0.25 -9.44 5.05
CA VAL A 63 -0.58 -10.57 4.59
C VAL A 63 -1.02 -10.43 3.13
N GLY A 64 -0.12 -9.92 2.29
CA GLY A 64 -0.32 -9.77 0.85
C GLY A 64 -0.06 -11.05 0.05
N GLY A 65 0.60 -10.91 -1.11
CA GLY A 65 0.82 -12.03 -2.03
C GLY A 65 1.73 -13.14 -1.50
N VAL A 66 2.60 -12.84 -0.52
CA VAL A 66 3.49 -13.84 0.09
C VAL A 66 2.95 -14.26 1.46
N GLY A 67 2.68 -13.28 2.34
CA GLY A 67 2.35 -13.56 3.74
C GLY A 67 1.01 -14.26 3.95
N SER A 68 0.01 -14.05 3.07
CA SER A 68 -1.26 -14.79 3.18
C SER A 68 -1.08 -16.31 3.00
N TRP A 69 -0.18 -16.72 2.11
CA TRP A 69 0.17 -18.14 1.91
C TRP A 69 1.11 -18.67 3.00
N ALA A 70 2.04 -17.85 3.49
CA ALA A 70 2.91 -18.22 4.60
C ALA A 70 2.09 -18.50 5.88
N ALA A 71 1.15 -17.62 6.22
CA ALA A 71 0.27 -17.78 7.36
C ALA A 71 -0.62 -19.03 7.25
N GLU A 72 -1.20 -19.28 6.07
CA GLU A 72 -1.96 -20.49 5.78
C GLU A 72 -1.10 -21.76 5.97
N ALA A 73 0.13 -21.78 5.45
CA ALA A 73 1.04 -22.91 5.58
C ALA A 73 1.41 -23.18 7.05
N ILE A 74 1.73 -22.11 7.81
CA ILE A 74 2.06 -22.19 9.22
C ILE A 74 0.88 -22.77 10.03
N ALA A 75 -0.33 -22.25 9.83
CA ALA A 75 -1.53 -22.74 10.50
C ALA A 75 -1.83 -24.21 10.14
N ARG A 76 -1.67 -24.59 8.87
CA ARG A 76 -1.86 -25.98 8.39
C ARG A 76 -0.79 -26.95 8.90
N THR A 77 0.32 -26.44 9.44
CA THR A 77 1.37 -27.23 10.07
C THR A 77 1.18 -27.34 11.58
N GLY A 78 0.10 -26.78 12.13
CA GLY A 78 -0.30 -26.96 13.52
C GLY A 78 0.39 -26.02 14.51
N VAL A 79 0.89 -24.88 14.04
CA VAL A 79 1.41 -23.83 14.93
C VAL A 79 0.28 -23.28 15.81
N GLY A 80 0.51 -23.18 17.11
CA GLY A 80 -0.54 -22.88 18.10
C GLY A 80 -0.93 -21.42 18.20
N ARG A 81 -0.04 -20.49 17.83
CA ARG A 81 -0.33 -19.06 17.87
C ARG A 81 0.24 -18.33 16.67
N LEU A 82 -0.57 -17.48 16.03
CA LEU A 82 -0.15 -16.69 14.89
C LEU A 82 -0.68 -15.26 14.98
N ILE A 83 0.22 -14.29 14.89
CA ILE A 83 -0.11 -12.87 14.84
C ILE A 83 0.00 -12.38 13.40
N LEU A 84 -1.05 -11.73 12.91
CA LEU A 84 -1.16 -11.19 11.56
C LEU A 84 -1.08 -9.67 11.63
N VAL A 85 -0.05 -9.08 11.00
CA VAL A 85 0.16 -7.62 11.01
C VAL A 85 0.01 -7.08 9.59
N ASP A 86 -1.09 -6.37 9.32
CA ASP A 86 -1.35 -5.66 8.06
C ASP A 86 -2.56 -4.74 8.26
N LEU A 87 -2.53 -3.54 7.69
CA LEU A 87 -3.62 -2.56 7.76
C LEU A 87 -4.48 -2.55 6.48
N ASP A 88 -4.06 -3.22 5.41
CA ASP A 88 -4.76 -3.17 4.14
C ASP A 88 -6.10 -3.93 4.14
N GLU A 89 -6.98 -3.48 3.26
CA GLU A 89 -8.19 -4.20 2.85
C GLU A 89 -7.96 -5.03 1.57
N VAL A 90 -8.80 -6.04 1.38
CA VAL A 90 -8.82 -6.86 0.17
C VAL A 90 -9.29 -6.03 -1.02
N CYS A 91 -8.45 -5.93 -2.05
CA CYS A 91 -8.80 -5.27 -3.32
C CYS A 91 -9.02 -6.30 -4.45
N VAL A 92 -9.89 -5.98 -5.41
CA VAL A 92 -10.12 -6.82 -6.61
C VAL A 92 -8.81 -7.14 -7.35
N SER A 93 -7.88 -6.19 -7.41
CA SER A 93 -6.59 -6.36 -8.07
C SER A 93 -5.64 -7.33 -7.36
N ASN A 94 -6.00 -7.81 -6.17
CA ASN A 94 -5.23 -8.79 -5.41
C ASN A 94 -5.51 -10.24 -5.85
N THR A 95 -6.60 -10.47 -6.61
CA THR A 95 -7.10 -11.78 -7.05
C THR A 95 -6.03 -12.64 -7.73
N ASN A 96 -5.09 -12.04 -8.46
CA ASN A 96 -4.05 -12.77 -9.18
C ASN A 96 -2.97 -13.41 -8.29
N ARG A 97 -2.92 -13.10 -6.98
CA ARG A 97 -1.77 -13.47 -6.12
C ARG A 97 -2.05 -13.64 -4.63
N GLN A 98 -3.14 -13.10 -4.09
CA GLN A 98 -3.40 -13.13 -2.64
C GLN A 98 -4.49 -14.14 -2.29
N LEU A 99 -4.22 -14.99 -1.29
CA LEU A 99 -5.13 -16.05 -0.86
C LEU A 99 -6.50 -15.53 -0.40
N VAL A 100 -6.51 -14.36 0.25
CA VAL A 100 -7.72 -13.73 0.83
C VAL A 100 -8.61 -13.01 -0.20
N ALA A 101 -8.16 -12.88 -1.46
CA ALA A 101 -8.84 -12.08 -2.47
C ALA A 101 -9.93 -12.89 -3.20
N LEU A 102 -11.14 -12.88 -2.65
CA LEU A 102 -12.35 -13.47 -3.22
C LEU A 102 -13.37 -12.36 -3.49
N SER A 103 -14.30 -12.58 -4.43
CA SER A 103 -15.37 -11.60 -4.69
C SER A 103 -16.18 -11.24 -3.44
N SER A 104 -16.33 -12.17 -2.50
CA SER A 104 -17.07 -11.99 -1.24
C SER A 104 -16.27 -11.31 -0.12
N THR A 105 -14.98 -11.08 -0.32
CA THR A 105 -14.07 -10.52 0.70
C THR A 105 -13.52 -9.16 0.33
N VAL A 106 -13.76 -8.67 -0.89
CA VAL A 106 -13.37 -7.30 -1.32
C VAL A 106 -13.90 -6.24 -0.35
N GLY A 107 -13.04 -5.30 0.04
CA GLY A 107 -13.34 -4.22 0.99
C GLY A 107 -13.29 -4.63 2.46
N LYS A 108 -12.95 -5.89 2.78
CA LYS A 108 -12.72 -6.33 4.16
C LYS A 108 -11.24 -6.27 4.51
N SER A 109 -10.94 -6.05 5.78
CA SER A 109 -9.59 -6.16 6.35
C SER A 109 -8.95 -7.51 5.98
N LYS A 110 -7.72 -7.46 5.44
CA LYS A 110 -7.00 -8.69 5.04
C LYS A 110 -6.72 -9.59 6.25
N VAL A 111 -6.32 -9.00 7.38
CA VAL A 111 -5.99 -9.76 8.60
C VAL A 111 -7.22 -10.43 9.19
N ASP A 112 -8.38 -9.78 9.15
CA ASP A 112 -9.62 -10.38 9.67
C ASP A 112 -10.11 -11.54 8.79
N VAL A 113 -10.14 -11.33 7.47
CA VAL A 113 -10.51 -12.39 6.51
C VAL A 113 -9.58 -13.60 6.64
N LEU A 114 -8.27 -13.36 6.80
CA LEU A 114 -7.32 -14.43 6.99
C LEU A 114 -7.51 -15.11 8.34
N ARG A 115 -7.65 -14.36 9.45
CA ARG A 115 -7.90 -14.92 10.79
C ARG A 115 -9.10 -15.86 10.79
N ASP A 116 -10.23 -15.44 10.21
CA ASP A 116 -11.45 -16.24 10.17
C ASP A 116 -11.20 -17.56 9.41
N ARG A 117 -10.53 -17.47 8.26
CA ARG A 117 -10.12 -18.64 7.47
C ARG A 117 -9.17 -19.56 8.24
N LEU A 118 -8.18 -19.01 8.94
CA LEU A 118 -7.23 -19.80 9.72
C LEU A 118 -7.89 -20.45 10.94
N THR A 119 -8.86 -19.77 11.55
CA THR A 119 -9.68 -20.31 12.64
C THR A 119 -10.51 -21.50 12.16
N ASP A 120 -11.07 -21.44 10.94
CA ASP A 120 -11.75 -22.58 10.33
C ASP A 120 -10.81 -23.79 10.08
N ILE A 121 -9.54 -23.52 9.81
CA ILE A 121 -8.50 -24.56 9.61
C ILE A 121 -8.09 -25.18 10.95
N ASN A 122 -7.77 -24.34 11.94
CA ASN A 122 -7.30 -24.75 13.26
C ASN A 122 -8.02 -23.98 14.39
N PRO A 123 -9.23 -24.38 14.79
CA PRO A 123 -9.98 -23.74 15.87
C PRO A 123 -9.32 -23.73 17.25
N ASN A 124 -8.28 -24.54 17.46
CA ASN A 124 -7.57 -24.63 18.73
C ASN A 124 -6.33 -23.73 18.77
N ALA A 125 -5.92 -23.15 17.63
CA ALA A 125 -4.88 -22.14 17.59
C ALA A 125 -5.45 -20.75 17.87
N VAL A 126 -4.58 -19.87 18.37
CA VAL A 126 -4.88 -18.47 18.62
C VAL A 126 -4.41 -17.63 17.42
N PHE A 127 -5.34 -16.93 16.78
CA PHE A 127 -5.06 -16.03 15.67
C PHE A 127 -5.37 -14.60 16.09
N GLU A 128 -4.34 -13.74 16.13
CA GLU A 128 -4.45 -12.34 16.54
C GLU A 128 -4.21 -11.41 15.35
N CYS A 129 -4.97 -10.32 15.29
CA CYS A 129 -4.87 -9.32 14.24
C CYS A 129 -4.30 -8.03 14.82
N VAL A 130 -3.27 -7.49 14.19
CA VAL A 130 -2.71 -6.16 14.45
C VAL A 130 -2.94 -5.34 13.18
N PRO A 131 -4.02 -4.54 13.11
CA PRO A 131 -4.33 -3.72 11.94
C PRO A 131 -3.42 -2.48 11.92
N ASP A 132 -2.15 -2.68 11.59
CA ASP A 132 -1.16 -1.61 11.48
C ASP A 132 -0.10 -1.94 10.41
N PHE A 133 0.58 -0.91 9.91
CA PHE A 133 1.80 -1.09 9.13
C PHE A 133 3.01 -1.10 10.06
N VAL A 134 4.04 -1.87 9.73
CA VAL A 134 5.32 -1.79 10.45
C VAL A 134 6.17 -0.68 9.86
N GLY A 135 6.70 0.19 10.72
CA GLY A 135 7.57 1.31 10.38
C GLY A 135 8.61 1.59 11.48
N GLU A 136 9.42 2.64 11.28
CA GLU A 136 10.49 3.01 12.23
C GLU A 136 9.95 3.43 13.60
N GLU A 137 8.73 3.96 13.64
CA GLU A 137 8.08 4.47 14.85
C GLU A 137 7.41 3.39 15.72
N ASN A 138 7.03 2.25 15.15
CA ASN A 138 6.18 1.27 15.84
C ASN A 138 6.68 -0.18 15.77
N ALA A 139 7.73 -0.50 15.00
CA ALA A 139 8.28 -1.87 14.93
C ALA A 139 8.66 -2.44 16.30
N ASP A 140 9.26 -1.60 17.17
CA ASP A 140 9.60 -1.97 18.53
C ASP A 140 8.34 -2.28 19.36
N ALA A 141 7.34 -1.38 19.32
CA ALA A 141 6.11 -1.54 20.06
C ALA A 141 5.32 -2.79 19.64
N ILE A 142 5.29 -3.09 18.33
CA ILE A 142 4.62 -4.28 17.79
C ILE A 142 5.29 -5.57 18.29
N LEU A 143 6.62 -5.64 18.28
CA LEU A 143 7.35 -6.80 18.81
C LEU A 143 7.27 -6.91 20.33
N ASP A 144 7.20 -5.78 21.05
CA ASP A 144 7.10 -5.77 22.51
C ASP A 144 5.69 -6.13 23.00
N ALA A 145 4.65 -5.79 22.24
CA ALA A 145 3.27 -6.11 22.56
C ALA A 145 3.01 -7.63 22.58
N ALA A 146 3.76 -8.40 21.80
CA ALA A 146 3.65 -9.84 21.80
C ALA A 146 4.97 -10.52 21.45
N LYS A 147 5.53 -11.22 22.44
CA LYS A 147 6.66 -12.12 22.21
C LYS A 147 6.23 -13.26 21.29
N VAL A 148 7.05 -13.51 20.27
CA VAL A 148 6.87 -14.61 19.32
C VAL A 148 8.18 -15.35 19.13
N ASP A 149 8.11 -16.61 18.74
CA ASP A 149 9.32 -17.44 18.56
C ASP A 149 9.98 -17.16 17.20
N VAL A 150 9.18 -16.78 16.19
CA VAL A 150 9.70 -16.38 14.87
C VAL A 150 8.86 -15.27 14.22
N VAL A 151 9.53 -14.36 13.52
CA VAL A 151 8.91 -13.33 12.68
C VAL A 151 9.07 -13.71 11.21
N VAL A 152 8.03 -13.52 10.41
CA VAL A 152 8.03 -13.71 8.96
C VAL A 152 7.72 -12.38 8.29
N ASP A 153 8.75 -11.77 7.72
CA ASP A 153 8.68 -10.52 6.99
C ASP A 153 8.26 -10.76 5.53
N CYS A 154 7.05 -10.33 5.21
CA CYS A 154 6.43 -10.33 3.89
C CYS A 154 6.08 -8.93 3.39
N ILE A 155 6.69 -7.88 3.96
CA ILE A 155 6.54 -6.48 3.56
C ILE A 155 7.08 -6.28 2.13
N ASP A 156 6.60 -5.29 1.38
CA ASP A 156 7.05 -5.02 0.00
C ASP A 156 7.91 -3.75 -0.14
N ASN A 157 8.06 -2.96 0.92
CA ASN A 157 8.91 -1.78 0.99
C ASN A 157 10.21 -2.01 1.79
N ALA A 158 11.33 -1.54 1.26
CA ALA A 158 12.65 -1.74 1.88
C ALA A 158 12.84 -1.01 3.22
N ASN A 159 12.26 0.17 3.40
CA ASN A 159 12.47 0.95 4.63
C ASN A 159 11.83 0.25 5.84
N ASP A 160 10.60 -0.24 5.66
CA ASP A 160 9.81 -0.90 6.70
C ASP A 160 10.40 -2.27 7.05
N LYS A 161 10.90 -3.01 6.05
CA LYS A 161 11.73 -4.21 6.28
C LYS A 161 12.94 -3.92 7.15
N VAL A 162 13.62 -2.80 6.92
CA VAL A 162 14.79 -2.41 7.71
C VAL A 162 14.40 -2.04 9.14
N ALA A 163 13.26 -1.37 9.34
CA ALA A 163 12.74 -1.09 10.67
C ALA A 163 12.47 -2.38 11.45
N LEU A 164 11.76 -3.34 10.83
CA LEU A 164 11.48 -4.64 11.43
C LEU A 164 12.76 -5.44 11.73
N LEU A 165 13.71 -5.45 10.78
CA LEU A 165 15.01 -6.10 10.96
C LEU A 165 15.79 -5.52 12.14
N ARG A 166 15.79 -4.20 12.31
CA ARG A 166 16.45 -3.54 13.45
C ARG A 166 15.79 -3.94 14.76
N ALA A 167 14.47 -3.91 14.82
CA ALA A 167 13.72 -4.27 16.02
C ALA A 167 13.94 -5.75 16.39
N CYS A 168 14.03 -6.65 15.40
CA CYS A 168 14.38 -8.06 15.63
C CYS A 168 15.84 -8.23 16.08
N ASP A 169 16.79 -7.54 15.44
CA ASP A 169 18.23 -7.59 15.77
C ASP A 169 18.52 -7.11 17.21
N ALA A 170 17.77 -6.10 17.66
CA ALA A 170 17.85 -5.59 19.04
C ALA A 170 17.39 -6.63 20.08
N ARG A 171 16.48 -7.53 19.70
CA ARG A 171 15.88 -8.56 20.58
C ARG A 171 16.49 -9.95 20.40
N ALA A 172 17.45 -10.10 19.49
CA ALA A 172 17.90 -11.41 19.00
C ALA A 172 16.74 -12.31 18.53
N GLN A 173 15.70 -11.70 17.97
CA GLN A 173 14.52 -12.37 17.44
C GLN A 173 14.86 -13.06 16.12
N ALA A 174 14.48 -14.33 15.96
CA ALA A 174 14.62 -15.02 14.68
C ALA A 174 13.64 -14.46 13.65
N ILE A 175 14.13 -14.22 12.43
CA ILE A 175 13.33 -13.62 11.35
C ILE A 175 13.58 -14.29 9.99
N VAL A 176 12.49 -14.59 9.30
CA VAL A 176 12.46 -15.02 7.90
C VAL A 176 12.10 -13.82 7.03
N VAL A 177 13.00 -13.39 6.15
CA VAL A 177 12.87 -12.20 5.31
C VAL A 177 12.59 -12.60 3.87
N CYS A 178 11.44 -12.18 3.34
CA CYS A 178 11.07 -12.46 1.95
C CYS A 178 11.55 -11.36 0.99
N GLY A 179 12.07 -11.79 -0.15
CA GLY A 179 12.37 -10.92 -1.28
C GLY A 179 11.15 -10.57 -2.12
N ALA A 180 11.40 -9.86 -3.22
CA ALA A 180 10.33 -9.51 -4.14
C ALA A 180 9.90 -10.75 -4.91
N ALA A 181 8.62 -11.13 -4.84
CA ALA A 181 8.06 -12.20 -5.68
C ALA A 181 7.50 -11.68 -7.03
N GLY A 182 7.35 -10.36 -7.17
CA GLY A 182 6.90 -9.74 -8.42
C GLY A 182 7.87 -9.97 -9.59
N GLY A 183 7.32 -10.03 -10.80
CA GLY A 183 8.07 -10.23 -12.05
C GLY A 183 8.59 -11.65 -12.26
N ARG A 184 8.11 -12.63 -11.51
CA ARG A 184 8.59 -14.01 -11.54
C ARG A 184 7.46 -14.99 -11.84
N ARG A 185 7.82 -16.10 -12.47
CA ARG A 185 6.90 -17.12 -12.96
C ARG A 185 7.29 -18.52 -12.53
N ASP A 186 8.57 -18.79 -12.32
CA ASP A 186 9.08 -20.12 -12.00
C ASP A 186 9.08 -20.35 -10.48
N PRO A 187 8.14 -21.15 -9.93
CA PRO A 187 8.11 -21.46 -8.51
C PRO A 187 9.31 -22.33 -8.07
N THR A 188 9.96 -23.06 -8.99
CA THR A 188 11.08 -23.96 -8.68
C THR A 188 12.40 -23.22 -8.47
N ALA A 189 12.45 -21.94 -8.88
CA ALA A 189 13.61 -21.07 -8.69
C ALA A 189 13.68 -20.44 -7.29
N VAL A 190 12.68 -20.66 -6.43
CA VAL A 190 12.68 -20.16 -5.04
C VAL A 190 13.73 -20.88 -4.21
N ARG A 191 14.44 -20.13 -3.36
CA ARG A 191 15.52 -20.59 -2.48
C ARG A 191 15.34 -20.04 -1.08
N VAL A 192 15.74 -20.84 -0.09
CA VAL A 192 15.81 -20.44 1.33
C VAL A 192 17.26 -20.54 1.77
N ARG A 193 17.78 -19.48 2.40
CA ARG A 193 19.17 -19.43 2.85
C ARG A 193 19.34 -18.77 4.22
N PRO A 194 20.15 -19.34 5.12
CA PRO A 194 20.51 -18.68 6.35
C PRO A 194 21.66 -17.68 6.13
N GLY A 195 21.74 -16.67 7.01
CA GLY A 195 22.91 -15.80 7.17
C GLY A 195 23.05 -14.70 6.11
N ASP A 196 22.44 -13.54 6.40
CA ASP A 196 22.36 -12.29 5.61
C ASP A 196 21.13 -12.19 4.68
N VAL A 197 20.72 -10.94 4.41
CA VAL A 197 19.69 -10.57 3.45
C VAL A 197 20.25 -10.70 2.03
N ARG A 198 19.92 -11.78 1.31
CA ARG A 198 20.53 -12.15 0.02
C ARG A 198 19.99 -11.37 -1.19
N GLY A 199 20.33 -10.09 -1.31
CA GLY A 199 19.83 -9.23 -2.41
C GLY A 199 20.76 -8.97 -3.60
N ALA A 200 22.08 -8.95 -3.39
CA ALA A 200 23.02 -8.52 -4.43
C ALA A 200 23.39 -9.63 -5.43
N ARG A 201 23.27 -10.91 -5.05
CA ARG A 201 23.68 -12.06 -5.89
C ARG A 201 22.55 -12.60 -6.77
N THR A 202 21.31 -12.23 -6.49
CA THR A 202 20.09 -12.93 -6.96
C THR A 202 19.24 -12.08 -7.91
N GLY A 203 19.65 -10.83 -8.19
CA GLY A 203 18.84 -9.89 -8.97
C GLY A 203 17.68 -9.25 -8.20
N ASP A 204 17.43 -9.65 -6.96
CA ASP A 204 16.34 -9.13 -6.14
C ASP A 204 16.58 -7.67 -5.70
N ALA A 205 15.84 -6.74 -6.29
CA ALA A 205 15.99 -5.32 -6.00
C ALA A 205 15.57 -4.94 -4.56
N LEU A 206 14.55 -5.60 -4.04
CA LEU A 206 14.00 -5.34 -2.70
C LEU A 206 14.99 -5.78 -1.62
N LEU A 207 15.47 -7.02 -1.68
CA LEU A 207 16.49 -7.51 -0.75
C LEU A 207 17.80 -6.74 -0.91
N ARG A 208 18.16 -6.29 -2.13
CA ARG A 208 19.39 -5.50 -2.33
C ARG A 208 19.29 -4.15 -1.64
N ALA A 209 18.16 -3.46 -1.79
CA ALA A 209 17.90 -2.19 -1.12
C ALA A 209 17.87 -2.39 0.41
N THR A 210 17.09 -3.37 0.87
CA THR A 210 16.97 -3.74 2.30
C THR A 210 18.34 -4.01 2.91
N ARG A 211 19.14 -4.88 2.30
CA ARG A 211 20.50 -5.20 2.77
C ARG A 211 21.40 -3.97 2.83
N LYS A 212 21.39 -3.14 1.79
CA LYS A 212 22.23 -1.92 1.74
C LYS A 212 21.88 -0.97 2.87
N GLN A 213 20.59 -0.74 3.10
CA GLN A 213 20.08 0.15 4.13
C GLN A 213 20.29 -0.43 5.54
N TRP A 214 20.01 -1.72 5.75
CA TRP A 214 20.22 -2.42 7.01
C TRP A 214 21.69 -2.39 7.43
N ARG A 215 22.62 -2.72 6.52
CA ARG A 215 24.05 -2.64 6.80
C ARG A 215 24.49 -1.22 7.14
N ARG A 216 23.99 -0.21 6.42
CA ARG A 216 24.29 1.20 6.73
C ARG A 216 23.82 1.57 8.15
N ALA A 217 22.64 1.11 8.54
CA ALA A 217 22.09 1.34 9.87
C ALA A 217 22.94 0.67 10.95
N ARG A 218 23.35 -0.58 10.73
CA ARG A 218 24.24 -1.31 11.66
C ARG A 218 25.59 -0.62 11.84
N ARG A 219 26.20 -0.10 10.76
CA ARG A 219 27.44 0.69 10.90
C ARG A 219 27.23 1.95 11.74
N ALA A 220 26.13 2.65 11.48
CA ALA A 220 25.80 3.88 12.21
C ALA A 220 25.57 3.61 13.71
N ALA A 221 25.10 2.41 14.05
CA ALA A 221 24.94 1.93 15.43
C ALA A 221 26.21 1.25 16.02
N GLY A 222 27.30 1.17 15.27
CA GLY A 222 28.55 0.53 15.74
C GLY A 222 28.53 -1.01 15.79
N LEU A 223 27.58 -1.66 15.10
CA LEU A 223 27.31 -3.11 15.19
C LEU A 223 27.98 -3.95 14.08
N ASP A 224 29.02 -3.42 13.41
CA ASP A 224 29.63 -4.02 12.22
C ASP A 224 30.48 -5.28 12.48
N GLY A 225 30.88 -5.52 13.73
CA GLY A 225 31.72 -6.67 14.13
C GLY A 225 30.94 -7.84 14.78
N GLU A 226 29.64 -7.66 15.05
CA GLU A 226 28.84 -8.69 15.71
C GLU A 226 28.17 -9.60 14.67
N ASN A 227 28.35 -10.92 14.80
CA ASN A 227 27.75 -11.92 13.91
C ASN A 227 26.25 -12.14 14.22
N ARG A 228 25.47 -11.05 14.29
CA ARG A 228 24.01 -11.10 14.51
C ARG A 228 23.21 -11.46 13.26
N GLU A 229 23.85 -11.52 12.08
CA GLU A 229 23.22 -12.03 10.84
C GLU A 229 22.84 -13.52 10.95
N ALA A 230 23.34 -14.21 11.98
CA ALA A 230 23.08 -15.62 12.28
C ALA A 230 21.66 -15.92 12.79
N ARG A 231 20.71 -14.97 12.74
CA ARG A 231 19.28 -15.19 13.07
C ARG A 231 18.32 -14.79 11.94
N VAL A 232 18.87 -14.49 10.77
CA VAL A 232 18.12 -14.11 9.58
C VAL A 232 18.13 -15.26 8.58
N VAL A 233 16.95 -15.65 8.13
CA VAL A 233 16.75 -16.53 6.97
C VAL A 233 16.20 -15.69 5.83
N SER A 234 16.76 -15.80 4.62
CA SER A 234 16.25 -15.13 3.43
C SER A 234 15.51 -16.09 2.52
N VAL A 235 14.35 -15.67 2.03
CA VAL A 235 13.63 -16.33 0.93
C VAL A 235 13.74 -15.46 -0.31
N TYR A 236 14.26 -16.01 -1.40
CA TYR A 236 14.44 -15.29 -2.67
C TYR A 236 14.23 -16.24 -3.84
N SER A 237 14.39 -15.74 -5.07
CA SER A 237 14.39 -16.57 -6.27
C SER A 237 15.61 -16.27 -7.13
N ASP A 238 16.18 -17.32 -7.71
CA ASP A 238 17.26 -17.24 -8.72
C ASP A 238 16.73 -16.74 -10.08
N GLU A 239 15.41 -16.77 -10.31
CA GLU A 239 14.79 -16.20 -11.49
C GLU A 239 14.96 -14.68 -11.46
N ARG A 240 15.52 -14.14 -12.55
CA ARG A 240 15.66 -12.70 -12.71
C ARG A 240 14.34 -12.09 -13.17
N PRO A 241 13.83 -11.06 -12.47
CA PRO A 241 12.64 -10.36 -12.93
C PRO A 241 12.93 -9.58 -14.23
N PRO A 242 11.92 -9.32 -15.06
CA PRO A 242 12.06 -8.46 -16.23
C PRO A 242 12.37 -7.01 -15.80
N ALA A 243 13.06 -6.28 -16.67
CA ALA A 243 13.50 -4.92 -16.36
C ALA A 243 12.35 -3.91 -16.24
N LYS A 244 11.21 -4.17 -16.92
CA LYS A 244 10.00 -3.34 -16.93
C LYS A 244 8.77 -4.23 -17.08
N ALA A 245 7.62 -3.75 -16.62
CA ALA A 245 6.33 -4.36 -16.95
C ALA A 245 6.00 -4.08 -18.43
N GLU A 246 5.60 -5.11 -19.17
CA GLU A 246 5.25 -5.01 -20.61
C GLU A 246 3.87 -4.39 -20.83
N VAL A 247 2.92 -4.65 -19.93
CA VAL A 247 1.53 -4.18 -20.03
C VAL A 247 1.17 -3.42 -18.74
N ARG A 248 0.50 -2.28 -18.88
CA ARG A 248 -0.03 -1.48 -17.78
C ARG A 248 -1.54 -1.38 -17.95
N THR A 249 -2.30 -2.08 -17.12
CA THR A 249 -3.77 -2.19 -17.24
C THR A 249 -4.56 -1.24 -16.33
N GLY A 250 -3.91 -0.39 -15.52
CA GLY A 250 -4.60 0.67 -14.78
C GLY A 250 -4.01 0.97 -13.40
N ALA A 251 -4.89 1.46 -12.51
CA ALA A 251 -4.54 2.16 -11.27
C ALA A 251 -3.84 1.31 -10.18
N CYS A 252 -3.99 -0.02 -10.22
CA CYS A 252 -3.39 -0.95 -9.23
C CYS A 252 -2.09 -1.63 -9.71
N ASP A 253 -1.64 -1.35 -10.94
CA ASP A 253 -0.48 -1.99 -11.58
C ASP A 253 0.75 -1.07 -11.60
N MET A 254 1.16 -0.57 -10.44
CA MET A 254 2.42 0.18 -10.30
C MET A 254 3.52 -0.77 -9.85
N GLY A 255 3.86 -1.73 -10.71
CA GLY A 255 4.88 -2.73 -10.41
C GLY A 255 5.09 -3.71 -11.55
N LEU A 256 5.98 -4.67 -11.32
CA LEU A 256 6.05 -5.84 -12.19
C LEU A 256 4.77 -6.67 -12.02
N GLY A 257 4.32 -7.31 -13.10
CA GLY A 257 3.24 -8.30 -13.01
C GLY A 257 3.56 -9.38 -11.99
N SER A 258 2.54 -10.03 -11.45
CA SER A 258 2.71 -11.03 -10.40
C SER A 258 1.87 -12.27 -10.72
N SER A 259 2.42 -13.43 -10.34
CA SER A 259 1.82 -14.73 -10.52
C SER A 259 1.59 -15.39 -9.17
N VAL A 260 0.42 -16.00 -8.99
CA VAL A 260 0.12 -16.82 -7.81
C VAL A 260 1.15 -17.95 -7.63
N PHE A 261 1.66 -18.53 -8.72
CA PHE A 261 2.66 -19.60 -8.64
C PHE A 261 3.93 -19.14 -7.93
N ALA A 262 4.47 -17.98 -8.30
CA ALA A 262 5.68 -17.44 -7.68
C ALA A 262 5.40 -16.92 -6.27
N THR A 263 4.34 -16.14 -6.08
CA THR A 263 4.04 -15.53 -4.78
C THR A 263 3.64 -16.54 -3.71
N ALA A 264 2.85 -17.56 -4.06
CA ALA A 264 2.55 -18.68 -3.19
C ALA A 264 3.81 -19.53 -2.92
N ALA A 265 4.66 -19.80 -3.91
CA ALA A 265 5.91 -20.53 -3.68
C ALA A 265 6.84 -19.81 -2.69
N PHE A 266 6.97 -18.48 -2.78
CA PHE A 266 7.66 -17.68 -1.76
C PHE A 266 7.00 -17.82 -0.39
N GLY A 267 5.67 -17.74 -0.31
CA GLY A 267 4.93 -17.86 0.95
C GLY A 267 5.08 -19.24 1.60
N LEU A 268 4.97 -20.31 0.81
CA LEU A 268 5.16 -21.69 1.26
C LEU A 268 6.61 -21.92 1.71
N ALA A 269 7.60 -21.41 0.98
CA ALA A 269 9.01 -21.48 1.39
C ALA A 269 9.28 -20.70 2.68
N ALA A 270 8.68 -19.53 2.85
CA ALA A 270 8.79 -18.74 4.08
C ALA A 270 8.11 -19.43 5.27
N GLY A 271 6.93 -20.02 5.07
CA GLY A 271 6.24 -20.81 6.08
C GLY A 271 7.03 -22.05 6.49
N ALA A 272 7.61 -22.77 5.52
CA ALA A 272 8.49 -23.91 5.80
C ALA A 272 9.75 -23.49 6.56
N ALA A 273 10.39 -22.40 6.15
CA ALA A 273 11.54 -21.85 6.87
C ALA A 273 11.20 -21.46 8.31
N ALA A 274 10.03 -20.83 8.53
CA ALA A 274 9.56 -20.49 9.86
C ALA A 274 9.33 -21.75 10.72
N VAL A 275 8.68 -22.78 10.17
CA VAL A 275 8.48 -24.07 10.85
C VAL A 275 9.81 -24.72 11.23
N ASP A 276 10.80 -24.71 10.34
CA ASP A 276 12.12 -25.26 10.66
C ASP A 276 12.83 -24.47 11.76
N VAL A 277 12.72 -23.13 11.76
CA VAL A 277 13.23 -22.28 12.85
C VAL A 277 12.55 -22.65 14.18
N LEU A 278 11.23 -22.88 14.20
CA LEU A 278 10.50 -23.26 15.40
C LEU A 278 10.91 -24.63 15.92
N ILE A 279 11.03 -25.63 15.04
CA ILE A 279 11.46 -26.98 15.39
C ILE A 279 12.90 -26.98 15.93
N ALA A 280 13.75 -26.12 15.39
CA ALA A 280 15.14 -25.96 15.80
C ALA A 280 15.34 -25.02 17.01
N ASP A 281 14.28 -24.68 17.75
CA ASP A 281 14.32 -23.79 18.92
C ASP A 281 15.02 -22.43 18.63
N GLY A 282 14.66 -21.84 17.49
CA GLY A 282 15.20 -20.56 17.04
C GLY A 282 16.58 -20.63 16.35
N ALA A 283 17.16 -21.83 16.17
CA ALA A 283 18.43 -22.01 15.48
C ALA A 283 18.27 -21.95 13.95
N VAL A 284 18.57 -20.81 13.34
CA VAL A 284 18.38 -20.61 11.89
C VAL A 284 19.49 -21.24 11.02
N ALA A 285 20.63 -21.62 11.59
CA ALA A 285 21.79 -22.09 10.82
C ALA A 285 21.54 -23.41 10.08
N ALA A 286 20.52 -24.18 10.50
CA ALA A 286 20.09 -25.42 9.86
C ALA A 286 19.04 -25.22 8.76
N VAL A 287 18.57 -23.98 8.54
CA VAL A 287 17.45 -23.67 7.64
C VAL A 287 17.97 -23.29 6.26
N GLU A 288 18.37 -24.30 5.49
CA GLU A 288 18.77 -24.19 4.07
C GLU A 288 17.92 -25.14 3.23
N HIS A 289 17.15 -24.58 2.29
CA HIS A 289 16.40 -25.38 1.32
C HIS A 289 17.07 -25.23 -0.02
N ASP A 290 17.92 -26.20 -0.33
CA ASP A 290 18.41 -26.40 -1.68
C ASP A 290 17.53 -27.37 -2.44
N VAL A 291 17.27 -27.04 -3.71
CA VAL A 291 16.89 -28.06 -4.67
C VAL A 291 18.10 -28.96 -4.78
N LEU A 292 18.01 -30.17 -4.22
CA LEU A 292 18.88 -31.27 -4.59
C LEU A 292 18.65 -31.52 -6.09
N ILE A 293 19.31 -30.76 -6.96
CA ILE A 293 19.69 -31.29 -8.25
C ILE A 293 20.62 -32.42 -7.86
N ALA A 294 20.12 -33.65 -7.96
CA ALA A 294 20.95 -34.82 -7.89
C ALA A 294 22.00 -34.67 -9.00
N GLU A 295 23.14 -34.05 -8.69
CA GLU A 295 24.37 -34.38 -9.36
C GLU A 295 24.54 -35.87 -9.08
N SER A 296 24.23 -36.68 -10.08
CA SER A 296 24.67 -38.06 -10.14
C SER A 296 26.19 -38.04 -10.19
N ALA A 297 26.82 -37.78 -9.05
CA ALA A 297 28.18 -38.21 -8.81
C ALA A 297 28.12 -39.72 -8.94
N ALA A 298 28.70 -40.23 -10.03
CA ALA A 298 29.01 -41.63 -10.23
C ALA A 298 29.74 -42.14 -8.98
N ARG A 299 28.98 -42.72 -8.05
CA ARG A 299 29.49 -43.66 -7.07
C ARG A 299 29.22 -45.02 -7.68
N ASP A 300 30.25 -45.48 -8.37
CA ASP A 300 30.53 -46.88 -8.56
C ASP A 300 30.50 -47.53 -7.18
N ASP A 301 29.44 -48.28 -6.89
CA ASP A 301 29.48 -49.36 -5.92
C ASP A 301 28.32 -50.32 -6.21
N THR A 302 28.74 -51.48 -6.70
CA THR A 302 27.94 -52.65 -6.98
C THR A 302 27.21 -53.19 -5.75
N ALA A 303 26.03 -53.76 -6.02
CA ALA A 303 25.31 -54.79 -5.26
C ALA A 303 24.28 -54.35 -4.21
N GLY A 304 23.04 -54.81 -4.40
CA GLY A 304 22.17 -55.18 -3.28
C GLY A 304 20.74 -54.63 -3.27
N ALA A 305 19.92 -55.08 -4.22
CA ALA A 305 18.48 -55.39 -4.03
C ALA A 305 17.54 -54.35 -3.36
N ALA A 306 16.72 -53.68 -4.18
CA ALA A 306 15.27 -53.61 -4.00
C ALA A 306 14.60 -53.15 -5.31
N ARG A 307 13.64 -53.94 -5.80
CA ARG A 307 12.89 -53.70 -7.06
C ARG A 307 11.93 -52.51 -6.93
N PRO A 308 11.87 -51.58 -7.89
CA PRO A 308 10.75 -50.65 -8.00
C PRO A 308 9.54 -51.35 -8.65
N ILE A 309 8.36 -51.10 -8.08
CA ILE A 309 7.07 -51.46 -8.67
C ILE A 309 6.82 -50.51 -9.85
N ALA A 310 6.97 -51.02 -11.06
CA ALA A 310 6.36 -50.47 -12.26
C ALA A 310 5.36 -51.51 -12.79
N ALA A 311 4.07 -51.20 -12.79
CA ALA A 311 3.06 -51.80 -13.68
C ALA A 311 1.64 -51.27 -13.37
N VAL A 312 1.35 -50.02 -13.71
CA VAL A 312 0.10 -49.54 -14.35
C VAL A 312 0.53 -48.19 -14.94
N LEU A 313 1.01 -48.11 -16.18
CA LEU A 313 0.20 -47.83 -17.35
C LEU A 313 1.02 -48.25 -18.56
N ALA A 314 0.63 -49.36 -19.20
CA ALA A 314 1.06 -49.70 -20.55
C ALA A 314 -0.12 -49.39 -21.49
N GLY A 315 0.19 -48.71 -22.60
CA GLY A 315 -0.71 -48.54 -23.73
C GLY A 315 -0.99 -47.08 -24.05
N VAL A 316 -0.09 -46.42 -24.78
CA VAL A 316 -0.30 -46.06 -26.19
C VAL A 316 1.08 -46.07 -26.87
N ASP A 317 1.13 -46.75 -28.00
CA ASP A 317 2.28 -47.04 -28.86
C ASP A 317 2.65 -45.84 -29.75
N ASP A 318 3.88 -45.89 -30.25
CA ASP A 318 4.63 -44.87 -30.96
C ASP A 318 4.13 -44.59 -32.39
N GLY A 319 4.45 -43.40 -32.91
CA GLY A 319 4.14 -43.03 -34.29
C GLY A 319 4.80 -41.73 -34.76
N GLU A 320 6.08 -41.88 -35.15
CA GLU A 320 6.78 -41.22 -36.26
C GLU A 320 7.24 -39.75 -36.22
N ASP A 321 8.48 -39.62 -36.72
CA ASP A 321 9.32 -38.47 -37.00
C ASP A 321 8.64 -37.38 -37.82
N ASP A 322 9.04 -36.11 -37.61
CA ASP A 322 9.54 -35.29 -38.73
C ASP A 322 10.17 -33.97 -38.27
N ALA A 323 11.18 -33.58 -39.05
CA ALA A 323 12.09 -32.46 -38.86
C ALA A 323 11.39 -31.08 -38.91
N TRP A 324 11.93 -30.13 -38.11
CA TRP A 324 11.60 -28.71 -38.25
C TRP A 324 12.75 -27.98 -38.94
N GLU A 325 12.60 -27.81 -40.26
CA GLU A 325 13.28 -26.79 -41.05
C GLU A 325 12.69 -25.39 -40.78
N GLU A 326 13.57 -24.40 -40.90
CA GLU A 326 13.27 -22.97 -40.93
C GLU A 326 12.29 -22.63 -42.06
N ALA A 327 11.30 -21.78 -41.79
CA ALA A 327 10.54 -21.13 -42.85
C ALA A 327 10.22 -19.67 -42.51
N ASP A 328 10.49 -18.85 -43.52
CA ASP A 328 10.52 -17.41 -43.59
C ASP A 328 9.19 -16.69 -43.33
N CYS A 329 9.35 -15.48 -42.80
CA CYS A 329 8.36 -14.41 -42.81
C CYS A 329 8.39 -13.68 -44.17
N PRO A 330 7.26 -13.52 -44.89
CA PRO A 330 7.25 -12.83 -46.17
C PRO A 330 7.26 -11.31 -46.01
N CYS A 331 8.24 -10.73 -46.71
CA CYS A 331 8.46 -9.33 -47.05
C CYS A 331 7.23 -8.68 -47.72
N SER A 332 6.96 -7.41 -47.43
CA SER A 332 7.18 -6.23 -48.29
C SER A 332 5.99 -5.81 -49.15
N ASP A 333 5.51 -4.57 -48.96
CA ASP A 333 5.61 -3.52 -49.98
C ASP A 333 4.87 -2.22 -49.57
N PHE A 334 5.62 -1.13 -49.36
CA PHE A 334 5.70 0.00 -50.30
C PHE A 334 6.49 1.17 -49.66
N GLY A 335 7.63 1.50 -50.28
CA GLY A 335 8.49 2.61 -49.90
C GLY A 335 8.16 3.93 -50.60
N LEU A 336 8.93 4.96 -50.21
CA LEU A 336 9.37 6.20 -50.92
C LEU A 336 9.32 7.39 -49.94
N ALA A 337 10.25 8.32 -49.87
CA ALA A 337 11.65 8.43 -50.26
C ALA A 337 12.23 9.63 -49.49
N ALA A 338 13.54 9.61 -49.33
CA ALA A 338 14.40 10.53 -48.61
C ALA A 338 14.42 11.99 -49.13
N ARG A 339 14.75 12.95 -48.24
CA ARG A 339 16.04 13.69 -48.19
C ARG A 339 15.88 15.06 -47.52
N SER A 340 16.69 15.35 -46.50
CA SER A 340 17.69 16.45 -46.48
C SER A 340 18.17 16.80 -45.04
N ARG A 341 19.48 16.94 -44.90
CA ARG A 341 20.30 17.56 -43.83
C ARG A 341 20.87 18.87 -44.42
N PRO A 342 21.65 19.76 -43.73
CA PRO A 342 22.11 19.90 -42.32
C PRO A 342 21.91 21.40 -41.86
N PRO A 343 22.68 22.12 -40.98
CA PRO A 343 23.93 21.81 -40.27
C PRO A 343 24.12 22.34 -38.82
N GLN A 344 25.35 22.08 -38.34
CA GLN A 344 25.93 22.25 -37.01
C GLN A 344 26.34 23.69 -36.63
N LYS A 345 26.37 23.90 -35.30
CA LYS A 345 27.31 24.68 -34.46
C LYS A 345 28.14 25.81 -35.10
N THR A 346 27.94 27.02 -34.57
CA THR A 346 28.99 28.04 -34.43
C THR A 346 29.07 28.57 -33.00
N ARG A 347 30.30 28.88 -32.62
CA ARG A 347 30.79 29.32 -31.31
C ARG A 347 30.89 30.84 -31.33
N TRP A 348 30.45 31.54 -30.28
CA TRP A 348 30.77 32.97 -30.08
C TRP A 348 31.26 33.20 -28.65
N ARG A 349 32.38 33.92 -28.53
CA ARG A 349 32.99 34.41 -27.29
C ARG A 349 32.78 35.92 -27.19
N GLY A 350 32.48 36.39 -25.98
CA GLY A 350 32.95 37.67 -25.43
C GLY A 350 32.14 38.92 -25.76
N GLY A 351 31.71 39.65 -24.72
CA GLY A 351 31.23 41.03 -24.87
C GLY A 351 30.34 41.51 -23.73
N SER A 352 30.93 42.28 -22.83
CA SER A 352 30.35 43.01 -21.69
C SER A 352 29.21 43.97 -22.04
N GLY A 353 28.14 43.96 -21.23
CA GLY A 353 27.12 45.00 -21.19
C GLY A 353 26.19 44.79 -19.99
N GLY A 354 26.18 45.75 -19.04
CA GLY A 354 25.34 45.71 -17.84
C GLY A 354 23.84 45.77 -18.14
N PRO A 355 22.96 45.52 -17.15
CA PRO A 355 21.54 45.37 -17.39
C PRO A 355 20.89 46.75 -17.65
N PRO A 356 20.03 46.90 -18.67
CA PRO A 356 19.18 48.07 -18.75
C PRO A 356 18.08 47.93 -17.69
N ARG A 357 18.01 48.91 -16.78
CA ARG A 357 16.82 49.18 -15.97
C ARG A 357 15.68 49.53 -16.92
N VAL A 358 14.70 48.65 -17.05
CA VAL A 358 13.43 48.95 -17.71
C VAL A 358 12.35 49.01 -16.63
N SER A 359 11.85 50.22 -16.41
CA SER A 359 10.61 50.46 -15.70
C SER A 359 9.48 49.74 -16.42
N ARG A 360 8.70 48.92 -15.69
CA ARG A 360 7.42 48.43 -16.19
C ARG A 360 6.31 48.89 -15.27
N ARG A 361 5.36 49.56 -15.94
CA ARG A 361 4.12 50.13 -15.44
C ARG A 361 3.25 49.06 -14.78
N ARG A 362 2.57 49.43 -13.68
CA ARG A 362 1.33 48.81 -13.23
C ARG A 362 0.27 48.93 -14.34
N SER A 363 -0.27 47.81 -14.81
CA SER A 363 -1.69 47.42 -14.66
C SER A 363 -2.11 46.41 -15.73
N THR A 364 -2.32 45.16 -15.31
CA THR A 364 -3.53 44.35 -15.56
C THR A 364 -3.52 43.28 -14.46
N ALA A 365 -4.03 43.62 -13.27
CA ALA A 365 -4.06 42.72 -12.13
C ALA A 365 -5.10 41.62 -12.38
N LEU A 366 -4.66 40.48 -12.91
CA LEU A 366 -5.27 39.20 -12.58
C LEU A 366 -4.60 38.76 -11.28
N GLY A 367 -5.12 39.21 -10.14
CA GLY A 367 -4.61 38.77 -8.84
C GLY A 367 -4.74 37.25 -8.74
N ALA A 368 -3.74 36.59 -8.14
CA ALA A 368 -3.84 35.17 -7.83
C ALA A 368 -5.05 34.92 -6.91
N VAL A 369 -5.91 33.98 -7.29
CA VAL A 369 -7.10 33.60 -6.51
C VAL A 369 -6.65 32.77 -5.32
N ASP A 370 -7.04 33.15 -4.11
CA ASP A 370 -6.92 32.32 -2.93
C ASP A 370 -8.03 31.26 -2.97
N THR A 371 -7.66 30.03 -3.31
CA THR A 371 -8.65 28.96 -3.50
C THR A 371 -9.11 28.27 -2.23
N HIS A 372 -8.51 28.61 -1.08
CA HIS A 372 -8.93 28.10 0.22
C HIS A 372 -8.45 29.02 1.36
N CYS A 373 -9.39 29.62 2.10
CA CYS A 373 -9.09 30.33 3.35
C CYS A 373 -10.26 30.32 4.34
N HIS A 374 -9.99 30.73 5.58
CA HIS A 374 -10.98 30.84 6.65
C HIS A 374 -11.12 32.29 7.14
N ALA A 375 -11.52 33.18 6.24
CA ALA A 375 -11.65 34.61 6.50
C ALA A 375 -12.72 34.97 7.55
N GLN A 376 -13.68 34.08 7.81
CA GLN A 376 -14.69 34.24 8.88
C GLN A 376 -14.09 34.28 10.28
N PHE A 377 -12.86 33.77 10.46
CA PHE A 377 -12.13 33.82 11.73
C PHE A 377 -11.07 34.92 11.75
N ALA A 378 -11.01 35.77 10.72
CA ALA A 378 -10.02 36.84 10.68
C ALA A 378 -10.31 37.90 11.76
N PRO A 379 -9.28 38.35 12.50
CA PRO A 379 -9.44 39.39 13.51
C PRO A 379 -9.88 40.73 12.89
N GLU A 380 -9.54 40.96 11.62
CA GLU A 380 -10.00 42.08 10.82
C GLU A 380 -10.50 41.58 9.45
N PRO A 381 -11.60 42.14 8.91
CA PRO A 381 -12.10 41.74 7.60
C PRO A 381 -11.09 42.08 6.50
N PRO A 382 -10.90 41.21 5.50
CA PRO A 382 -9.95 41.45 4.42
C PRO A 382 -10.31 42.73 3.66
N ALA A 383 -9.28 43.50 3.25
CA ALA A 383 -9.46 44.75 2.51
C ALA A 383 -10.21 44.54 1.18
N SER A 384 -10.10 43.35 0.59
CA SER A 384 -10.93 42.87 -0.53
C SER A 384 -11.06 41.36 -0.46
N ALA A 385 -12.29 40.84 -0.42
CA ALA A 385 -12.57 39.40 -0.49
C ALA A 385 -12.74 38.88 -1.92
N ALA A 386 -12.64 39.77 -2.93
CA ALA A 386 -13.05 39.47 -4.31
C ALA A 386 -12.27 38.32 -4.97
N GLU A 387 -11.10 37.95 -4.43
CA GLU A 387 -10.28 36.83 -4.91
C GLU A 387 -10.16 35.70 -3.88
N LEU A 388 -11.02 35.67 -2.86
CA LEU A 388 -11.00 34.66 -1.79
C LEU A 388 -12.13 33.64 -1.97
N VAL A 389 -11.77 32.36 -1.88
CA VAL A 389 -12.70 31.25 -1.68
C VAL A 389 -12.76 30.95 -0.17
N VAL A 390 -13.86 31.33 0.47
CA VAL A 390 -14.00 31.22 1.94
C VAL A 390 -14.65 29.88 2.28
N CYS A 391 -13.92 29.03 2.99
CA CYS A 391 -14.33 27.68 3.34
C CYS A 391 -14.85 27.62 4.78
N SER A 392 -16.08 27.13 4.94
CA SER A 392 -16.62 26.79 6.25
C SER A 392 -15.94 25.57 6.86
N THR A 393 -16.09 25.46 8.17
CA THR A 393 -15.55 24.38 8.98
C THR A 393 -16.66 23.43 9.43
N GLY A 394 -17.83 23.95 9.77
CA GLY A 394 -18.98 23.14 10.18
C GLY A 394 -20.24 23.98 10.36
N PRO A 395 -21.34 23.41 10.86
CA PRO A 395 -22.62 24.13 10.97
C PRO A 395 -22.53 25.41 11.80
N GLY A 396 -21.58 25.49 12.73
CA GLY A 396 -21.38 26.65 13.61
C GLY A 396 -20.87 27.92 12.92
N ASP A 397 -20.27 27.83 11.72
CA ASP A 397 -19.70 29.00 11.02
C ASP A 397 -20.34 29.30 9.65
N TRP A 398 -21.35 28.53 9.23
CA TRP A 398 -22.05 28.75 7.95
C TRP A 398 -22.67 30.14 7.81
N ASP A 399 -23.18 30.73 8.89
CA ASP A 399 -23.74 32.09 8.86
C ASP A 399 -22.66 33.17 8.67
N ALA A 400 -21.50 32.99 9.33
CA ALA A 400 -20.37 33.89 9.16
C ALA A 400 -19.81 33.81 7.73
N VAL A 401 -19.73 32.61 7.15
CA VAL A 401 -19.33 32.42 5.75
C VAL A 401 -20.35 33.04 4.78
N SER A 402 -21.65 32.91 5.03
CA SER A 402 -22.68 33.55 4.20
C SER A 402 -22.64 35.07 4.24
N ALA A 403 -22.26 35.68 5.36
CA ALA A 403 -22.07 37.11 5.43
C ALA A 403 -20.96 37.62 4.49
N LEU A 404 -19.98 36.75 4.17
CA LEU A 404 -18.88 37.06 3.25
C LEU A 404 -19.20 36.70 1.78
N ALA A 405 -20.23 35.91 1.51
CA ALA A 405 -20.60 35.48 0.16
C ALA A 405 -20.80 36.62 -0.86
N PRO A 406 -21.36 37.79 -0.52
CA PRO A 406 -21.54 38.89 -1.47
C PRO A 406 -20.24 39.54 -1.95
N THR A 407 -19.16 39.42 -1.17
CA THR A 407 -17.87 40.07 -1.45
C THR A 407 -16.76 39.08 -1.79
N ALA A 408 -16.94 37.80 -1.44
CA ALA A 408 -16.02 36.71 -1.75
C ALA A 408 -16.08 36.29 -3.22
N LYS A 409 -15.01 35.66 -3.72
CA LYS A 409 -15.00 35.03 -5.05
C LYS A 409 -16.00 33.89 -5.12
N ALA A 410 -15.98 33.06 -4.08
CA ALA A 410 -16.89 31.95 -3.84
C ALA A 410 -16.88 31.61 -2.35
N VAL A 411 -17.85 30.82 -1.92
CA VAL A 411 -17.93 30.28 -0.56
C VAL A 411 -18.10 28.77 -0.66
N ALA A 412 -17.59 28.05 0.34
CA ALA A 412 -17.81 26.61 0.46
C ALA A 412 -18.52 26.30 1.79
N TYR A 413 -19.56 25.48 1.72
CA TYR A 413 -20.28 24.96 2.89
C TYR A 413 -20.02 23.48 3.07
N GLY A 414 -19.66 23.06 4.27
CA GLY A 414 -19.37 21.68 4.58
C GLY A 414 -19.11 21.44 6.06
N VAL A 415 -18.73 20.21 6.36
CA VAL A 415 -18.33 19.72 7.67
C VAL A 415 -16.96 19.07 7.52
N HIS A 416 -15.94 19.70 8.09
CA HIS A 416 -14.57 19.19 8.12
C HIS A 416 -14.52 17.91 8.97
N PRO A 417 -13.57 16.99 8.70
CA PRO A 417 -13.38 15.79 9.52
C PRO A 417 -13.14 16.04 11.02
N TRP A 418 -12.78 17.26 11.44
CA TRP A 418 -12.52 17.60 12.84
C TRP A 418 -13.80 17.89 13.61
N TRP A 419 -14.80 18.45 12.92
CA TRP A 419 -16.11 18.81 13.48
C TRP A 419 -17.19 17.81 13.04
N ALA A 420 -16.80 16.60 12.65
CA ALA A 420 -17.70 15.50 12.30
C ALA A 420 -18.70 15.21 13.43
N CYS A 421 -18.29 15.33 14.69
CA CYS A 421 -19.16 15.18 15.86
C CYS A 421 -20.23 16.28 15.99
N ASP A 422 -20.01 17.45 15.38
CA ASP A 422 -20.94 18.59 15.47
C ASP A 422 -22.08 18.46 14.44
N ALA A 423 -22.02 17.43 13.58
CA ALA A 423 -23.06 17.09 12.62
C ALA A 423 -24.28 16.44 13.31
N SER A 424 -25.14 17.28 13.91
CA SER A 424 -26.38 16.86 14.57
C SER A 424 -27.45 16.32 13.59
N GLU A 425 -28.50 15.67 14.09
CA GLU A 425 -29.61 15.17 13.28
C GLU A 425 -30.19 16.28 12.36
N GLY A 426 -30.30 16.01 11.06
CA GLY A 426 -30.76 16.98 10.05
C GLY A 426 -29.68 17.93 9.49
N TRP A 427 -28.39 17.75 9.84
CA TRP A 427 -27.29 18.57 9.30
C TRP A 427 -27.20 18.53 7.77
N LEU A 428 -27.47 17.37 7.15
CA LEU A 428 -27.37 17.19 5.70
C LEU A 428 -28.45 18.00 4.97
N ASP A 429 -29.69 17.98 5.47
CA ASP A 429 -30.80 18.78 4.93
C ASP A 429 -30.54 20.29 5.11
N ALA A 430 -29.86 20.67 6.20
CA ALA A 430 -29.44 22.06 6.40
C ALA A 430 -28.34 22.47 5.41
N LEU A 431 -27.37 21.60 5.15
CA LEU A 431 -26.32 21.82 4.15
C LEU A 431 -26.92 21.92 2.74
N GLU A 432 -27.80 21.01 2.37
CA GLU A 432 -28.50 21.04 1.07
C GLU A 432 -29.25 22.35 0.88
N ARG A 433 -30.07 22.77 1.86
CA ARG A 433 -30.77 24.06 1.80
C ARG A 433 -29.81 25.22 1.56
N ARG A 434 -28.68 25.24 2.25
CA ARG A 434 -27.67 26.31 2.09
C ARG A 434 -27.06 26.34 0.70
N LEU A 435 -26.73 25.19 0.14
CA LEU A 435 -26.18 25.05 -1.22
C LEU A 435 -27.21 25.40 -2.30
N VAL A 436 -28.50 25.15 -2.05
CA VAL A 436 -29.59 25.55 -2.93
C VAL A 436 -29.82 27.07 -2.87
N GLU A 437 -29.77 27.67 -1.68
CA GLU A 437 -29.88 29.13 -1.47
C GLU A 437 -28.69 29.91 -2.03
N SER A 438 -27.52 29.26 -2.16
CA SER A 438 -26.29 29.84 -2.68
C SER A 438 -25.82 29.11 -3.95
N PRO A 439 -26.37 29.42 -5.15
CA PRO A 439 -26.13 28.63 -6.34
C PRO A 439 -24.71 28.66 -6.92
N THR A 440 -23.80 29.43 -6.34
CA THR A 440 -22.38 29.48 -6.72
C THR A 440 -21.48 28.87 -5.65
N ALA A 441 -22.06 28.39 -4.54
CA ALA A 441 -21.31 27.80 -3.45
C ALA A 441 -20.75 26.41 -3.82
N LEU A 442 -19.56 26.13 -3.29
CA LEU A 442 -18.91 24.84 -3.33
C LEU A 442 -19.33 23.99 -2.13
N VAL A 443 -19.01 22.70 -2.18
CA VAL A 443 -19.09 21.82 -1.01
C VAL A 443 -17.72 21.74 -0.32
N GLY A 444 -17.70 21.91 0.99
CA GLY A 444 -16.50 21.78 1.83
C GLY A 444 -16.27 22.97 2.78
N GLU A 445 -15.26 22.94 3.61
CA GLU A 445 -14.24 21.89 3.69
C GLU A 445 -14.80 20.57 4.23
N CYS A 446 -14.51 19.47 3.55
CA CYS A 446 -14.93 18.13 3.92
C CYS A 446 -13.79 17.15 3.66
N GLY A 447 -13.78 15.94 4.23
CA GLY A 447 -12.69 15.02 3.96
C GLY A 447 -12.42 14.03 5.07
N LEU A 448 -11.21 13.47 5.07
CA LEU A 448 -10.75 12.50 6.04
C LEU A 448 -9.40 12.91 6.62
N ASP A 449 -9.28 12.80 7.94
CA ASP A 449 -8.05 13.07 8.68
C ASP A 449 -7.76 11.92 9.63
N LYS A 450 -6.69 11.15 9.33
CA LYS A 450 -6.10 10.19 10.28
C LYS A 450 -4.94 10.87 11.00
N PHE A 451 -5.31 11.48 12.11
CA PHE A 451 -4.42 12.16 13.02
C PHE A 451 -3.23 11.27 13.43
N ALA A 452 -2.04 11.85 13.47
CA ALA A 452 -0.85 11.22 14.02
C ALA A 452 -0.52 11.86 15.38
N GLY A 453 -0.50 11.05 16.45
CA GLY A 453 0.01 11.49 17.77
C GLY A 453 -1.02 11.91 18.82
N GLY A 454 -2.26 11.40 18.78
CA GLY A 454 -3.21 11.51 19.91
C GLY A 454 -3.77 12.91 20.18
N ARG A 455 -3.75 13.82 19.18
CA ARG A 455 -4.42 15.12 19.28
C ARG A 455 -5.91 14.96 18.93
N SER A 456 -6.77 15.49 19.78
CA SER A 456 -8.21 15.59 19.56
C SER A 456 -8.59 16.91 18.89
N PRO A 457 -9.70 16.97 18.14
CA PRO A 457 -10.31 18.23 17.73
C PRO A 457 -10.45 19.18 18.94
N PRO A 458 -10.21 20.50 18.77
CA PRO A 458 -10.32 21.46 19.86
C PRO A 458 -11.67 21.34 20.57
N GLY A 459 -11.66 21.00 21.87
CA GLY A 459 -12.88 20.89 22.68
C GLY A 459 -13.54 19.51 22.78
N SER A 460 -13.15 18.52 21.97
CA SER A 460 -13.76 17.17 21.98
C SER A 460 -13.17 16.22 23.03
N GLY A 461 -11.88 16.33 23.35
CA GLY A 461 -11.20 15.47 24.34
C GLY A 461 -11.04 13.99 23.98
N GLU A 462 -11.62 13.54 22.85
CA GLU A 462 -11.64 12.16 22.38
C GLU A 462 -10.96 12.04 21.00
N PRO A 463 -10.44 10.86 20.63
CA PRO A 463 -9.90 10.66 19.29
C PRO A 463 -11.02 10.78 18.24
N PRO A 464 -10.68 11.18 17.00
CA PRO A 464 -11.65 11.38 15.94
C PRO A 464 -12.26 10.04 15.49
N ASP A 465 -13.59 9.97 15.43
CA ASP A 465 -14.32 8.82 14.91
C ASP A 465 -14.18 8.74 13.37
N LEU A 466 -13.40 7.77 12.93
CA LEU A 466 -13.07 7.59 11.52
C LEU A 466 -14.24 7.04 10.69
N GLU A 467 -15.16 6.30 11.31
CA GLU A 467 -16.38 5.81 10.64
C GLU A 467 -17.36 6.96 10.44
N LEU A 468 -17.53 7.80 11.48
CA LEU A 468 -18.35 9.01 11.39
C LEU A 468 -17.82 9.97 10.32
N GLN A 469 -16.50 10.20 10.27
CA GLN A 469 -15.87 11.00 9.21
C GLN A 469 -16.18 10.45 7.82
N ASP A 470 -16.05 9.14 7.60
CA ASP A 470 -16.33 8.51 6.30
C ASP A 470 -17.79 8.69 5.88
N SER A 471 -18.72 8.48 6.81
CA SER A 471 -20.15 8.65 6.54
C SER A 471 -20.51 10.10 6.15
N ILE A 472 -20.00 11.08 6.89
CA ILE A 472 -20.22 12.51 6.65
C ILE A 472 -19.54 12.95 5.36
N PHE A 473 -18.33 12.48 5.09
CA PHE A 473 -17.61 12.82 3.88
C PHE A 473 -18.34 12.31 2.64
N ARG A 474 -18.78 11.04 2.63
CA ARG A 474 -19.55 10.46 1.51
C ARG A 474 -20.85 11.20 1.25
N ALA A 475 -21.59 11.56 2.31
CA ALA A 475 -22.82 12.32 2.18
C ALA A 475 -22.59 13.69 1.49
N GLN A 476 -21.51 14.39 1.85
CA GLN A 476 -21.14 15.66 1.21
C GLN A 476 -20.72 15.47 -0.26
N LEU A 477 -19.96 14.42 -0.58
CA LEU A 477 -19.59 14.12 -1.97
C LEU A 477 -20.82 13.77 -2.84
N ALA A 478 -21.76 13.00 -2.30
CA ALA A 478 -22.99 12.65 -2.99
C ALA A 478 -23.82 13.90 -3.31
N LEU A 479 -23.94 14.81 -2.33
CA LEU A 479 -24.63 16.08 -2.49
C LEU A 479 -23.94 16.98 -3.52
N ALA A 480 -22.61 17.01 -3.53
CA ALA A 480 -21.85 17.73 -4.54
C ALA A 480 -22.07 17.18 -5.95
N ARG A 481 -22.14 15.85 -6.11
CA ARG A 481 -22.50 15.22 -7.40
C ARG A 481 -23.90 15.65 -7.82
N GLU A 482 -24.88 15.51 -6.93
CA GLU A 482 -26.29 15.80 -7.22
C GLU A 482 -26.51 17.25 -7.66
N LEU A 483 -25.86 18.19 -6.97
CA LEU A 483 -25.95 19.61 -7.26
C LEU A 483 -24.93 20.10 -8.32
N GLY A 484 -24.08 19.21 -8.85
CA GLY A 484 -23.05 19.54 -9.83
C GLY A 484 -21.97 20.49 -9.31
N ARG A 485 -21.69 20.50 -8.00
CA ARG A 485 -20.78 21.43 -7.33
C ARG A 485 -19.34 20.94 -7.28
N GLY A 486 -18.40 21.87 -7.29
CA GLY A 486 -17.02 21.58 -6.93
C GLY A 486 -16.89 21.32 -5.43
N VAL A 487 -15.92 20.48 -5.08
CA VAL A 487 -15.64 20.07 -3.70
C VAL A 487 -14.24 20.46 -3.30
N THR A 488 -14.07 21.03 -2.12
CA THR A 488 -12.76 21.19 -1.47
C THR A 488 -12.56 20.13 -0.38
N VAL A 489 -11.49 19.34 -0.51
CA VAL A 489 -11.30 18.06 0.19
C VAL A 489 -10.04 18.06 1.04
N HIS A 490 -10.23 17.90 2.34
CA HIS A 490 -9.20 17.63 3.34
C HIS A 490 -8.74 16.17 3.26
N CYS A 491 -7.42 15.96 3.17
CA CYS A 491 -6.87 14.62 3.05
C CYS A 491 -5.54 14.48 3.80
N VAL A 492 -5.61 14.01 5.04
CA VAL A 492 -4.41 13.74 5.87
C VAL A 492 -4.32 12.25 6.17
N LYS A 493 -3.23 11.62 5.68
CA LYS A 493 -2.92 10.18 5.87
C LYS A 493 -4.04 9.20 5.49
N ARG A 494 -4.97 9.61 4.62
CA ARG A 494 -6.15 8.83 4.20
C ARG A 494 -6.37 8.83 2.69
N VAL A 495 -5.28 8.93 1.91
CA VAL A 495 -5.31 9.02 0.45
C VAL A 495 -6.17 7.93 -0.19
N ASP A 496 -6.01 6.67 0.22
CA ASP A 496 -6.76 5.56 -0.38
C ASP A 496 -8.25 5.59 -0.03
N ALA A 497 -8.59 5.95 1.21
CA ALA A 497 -9.98 6.09 1.65
C ALA A 497 -10.66 7.27 0.94
N VAL A 498 -9.98 8.42 0.83
CA VAL A 498 -10.47 9.58 0.07
C VAL A 498 -10.68 9.22 -1.40
N ALA A 499 -9.70 8.54 -2.01
CA ALA A 499 -9.81 8.05 -3.38
C ALA A 499 -10.98 7.07 -3.56
N ALA A 500 -11.23 6.18 -2.60
CA ALA A 500 -12.34 5.24 -2.64
C ALA A 500 -13.71 5.96 -2.54
N ALA A 501 -13.85 6.94 -1.65
CA ALA A 501 -15.06 7.75 -1.52
C ALA A 501 -15.33 8.56 -2.80
N ILE A 502 -14.30 9.19 -3.38
CA ILE A 502 -14.42 9.92 -4.65
C ILE A 502 -14.82 9.01 -5.81
N ARG A 503 -14.27 7.78 -5.91
CA ARG A 503 -14.67 6.83 -6.96
C ARG A 503 -16.12 6.38 -6.83
N ALA A 504 -16.60 6.23 -5.59
CA ALA A 504 -17.97 5.84 -5.30
C ALA A 504 -18.93 6.98 -5.68
N GLU A 505 -18.64 8.20 -5.22
CA GLU A 505 -19.58 9.30 -5.37
C GLU A 505 -19.41 10.14 -6.64
N ARG A 506 -18.26 10.07 -7.30
CA ARG A 506 -17.97 10.72 -8.60
C ARG A 506 -18.33 12.21 -8.64
N PRO A 507 -17.81 13.05 -7.73
CA PRO A 507 -17.99 14.49 -7.80
C PRO A 507 -17.38 15.06 -9.09
N PRO A 508 -17.94 16.14 -9.66
CA PRO A 508 -17.50 16.67 -10.96
C PRO A 508 -16.14 17.37 -10.89
N ARG A 509 -15.83 18.05 -9.77
CA ARG A 509 -14.60 18.82 -9.58
C ARG A 509 -14.14 18.67 -8.14
N VAL A 510 -12.86 18.35 -7.94
CA VAL A 510 -12.30 18.11 -6.61
C VAL A 510 -10.99 18.86 -6.45
N ALA A 511 -10.91 19.75 -5.48
CA ALA A 511 -9.67 20.39 -5.03
C ALA A 511 -9.20 19.76 -3.73
N PHE A 512 -8.01 19.18 -3.73
CA PHE A 512 -7.34 18.74 -2.51
C PHE A 512 -6.58 19.94 -1.94
N HIS A 513 -7.14 20.57 -0.91
CA HIS A 513 -6.46 21.69 -0.26
C HIS A 513 -5.31 21.19 0.62
N GLY A 514 -4.34 22.05 0.86
CA GLY A 514 -3.19 21.82 1.73
C GLY A 514 -2.32 20.63 1.32
N PHE A 515 -2.35 20.22 0.04
CA PHE A 515 -1.81 18.92 -0.34
C PHE A 515 -0.28 18.87 -0.27
N ASN A 516 0.25 18.10 0.69
CA ASN A 516 1.69 17.92 0.92
C ASN A 516 2.17 16.46 0.70
N GLY A 517 1.31 15.62 0.10
CA GLY A 517 1.58 14.22 -0.16
C GLY A 517 2.63 13.98 -1.26
N SER A 518 2.92 12.71 -1.55
CA SER A 518 3.87 12.36 -2.61
C SER A 518 3.26 12.49 -4.02
N PRO A 519 4.07 12.60 -5.09
CA PRO A 519 3.57 12.54 -6.47
C PRO A 519 2.75 11.27 -6.76
N GLU A 520 3.10 10.16 -6.13
CA GLU A 520 2.36 8.90 -6.23
C GLU A 520 0.97 9.02 -5.57
N SER A 521 0.90 9.64 -4.39
CA SER A 521 -0.37 9.91 -3.72
C SER A 521 -1.28 10.83 -4.54
N ALA A 522 -0.72 11.91 -5.11
CA ALA A 522 -1.45 12.79 -6.02
C ALA A 522 -1.95 12.03 -7.25
N SER A 523 -1.14 11.13 -7.81
CA SER A 523 -1.53 10.30 -8.96
C SER A 523 -2.71 9.37 -8.64
N VAL A 524 -2.78 8.82 -7.42
CA VAL A 524 -3.92 8.01 -6.96
C VAL A 524 -5.20 8.83 -6.93
N LEU A 525 -5.12 10.06 -6.41
CA LEU A 525 -6.24 11.00 -6.30
C LEU A 525 -6.72 11.50 -7.67
N ILE A 526 -5.79 11.91 -8.55
CA ILE A 526 -6.11 12.31 -9.94
C ILE A 526 -6.90 11.20 -10.64
N ARG A 527 -6.39 9.97 -10.59
CA ARG A 527 -7.05 8.81 -11.22
C ARG A 527 -8.42 8.53 -10.61
N ALA A 528 -8.61 8.75 -9.32
CA ALA A 528 -9.89 8.55 -8.66
C ALA A 528 -10.95 9.53 -9.18
N VAL A 529 -10.58 10.80 -9.33
CA VAL A 529 -11.46 11.86 -9.83
C VAL A 529 -11.74 11.67 -11.33
N GLU A 530 -10.70 11.42 -12.13
CA GLU A 530 -10.80 11.23 -13.59
C GLU A 530 -11.61 9.97 -13.96
N ALA A 531 -11.57 8.91 -13.15
CA ALA A 531 -12.38 7.72 -13.36
C ALA A 531 -13.90 8.01 -13.27
N GLY A 532 -14.29 9.05 -12.54
CA GLY A 532 -15.66 9.56 -12.48
C GLY A 532 -15.99 10.58 -13.59
N GLY A 533 -15.05 10.92 -14.46
CA GLY A 533 -15.17 12.00 -15.44
C GLY A 533 -14.99 13.40 -14.85
N GLY A 534 -14.51 13.51 -13.61
CA GLY A 534 -14.26 14.79 -12.95
C GLY A 534 -12.86 15.33 -13.17
N THR A 535 -12.62 16.55 -12.66
CA THR A 535 -11.31 17.22 -12.73
C THR A 535 -10.69 17.38 -11.34
N ALA A 536 -9.43 16.96 -11.20
CA ALA A 536 -8.67 17.08 -9.95
C ALA A 536 -7.80 18.35 -9.93
N PHE A 537 -7.80 19.02 -8.79
CA PHE A 537 -7.00 20.19 -8.48
C PHE A 537 -6.27 20.01 -7.14
N PHE A 538 -5.14 20.71 -6.96
CA PHE A 538 -4.28 20.62 -5.79
C PHE A 538 -3.92 22.01 -5.31
N GLY A 539 -4.40 22.35 -4.11
CA GLY A 539 -4.05 23.54 -3.37
C GLY A 539 -2.64 23.44 -2.80
N ILE A 540 -1.78 24.38 -3.19
CA ILE A 540 -0.41 24.47 -2.69
C ILE A 540 -0.30 25.72 -1.82
N ASN A 541 0.20 25.55 -0.61
CA ASN A 541 0.52 26.63 0.30
C ASN A 541 1.92 26.46 0.90
N THR A 542 2.46 27.52 1.50
CA THR A 542 3.79 27.51 2.12
C THR A 542 3.79 26.99 3.56
N ALA A 543 2.65 27.03 4.26
CA ALA A 543 2.53 26.56 5.64
C ALA A 543 2.76 25.04 5.75
N HIS A 544 2.28 24.28 4.77
CA HIS A 544 2.43 22.82 4.70
C HIS A 544 3.55 22.38 3.74
N ALA A 545 4.33 23.33 3.20
CA ALA A 545 5.40 23.02 2.27
C ALA A 545 6.55 22.27 2.95
N SER A 546 7.01 21.20 2.30
CA SER A 546 8.16 20.41 2.72
C SER A 546 9.27 20.48 1.67
N LYS A 547 10.43 19.88 1.97
CA LYS A 547 11.52 19.72 0.99
C LYS A 547 11.10 18.93 -0.26
N LYS A 548 9.96 18.23 -0.22
CA LYS A 548 9.41 17.43 -1.33
C LYS A 548 8.40 18.20 -2.20
N THR A 549 7.89 19.34 -1.73
CA THR A 549 6.84 20.10 -2.41
C THR A 549 7.24 20.57 -3.82
N PRO A 550 8.48 21.03 -4.08
CA PRO A 550 8.88 21.37 -5.44
C PRO A 550 8.83 20.18 -6.41
N GLN A 551 9.23 18.97 -5.98
CA GLN A 551 9.12 17.78 -6.84
C GLN A 551 7.66 17.40 -7.09
N LEU A 552 6.79 17.54 -6.10
CA LEU A 552 5.35 17.34 -6.26
C LEU A 552 4.77 18.31 -7.29
N VAL A 553 5.01 19.61 -7.14
CA VAL A 553 4.51 20.64 -8.06
C VAL A 553 5.02 20.40 -9.48
N ALA A 554 6.29 19.99 -9.63
CA ALA A 554 6.86 19.64 -10.93
C ALA A 554 6.21 18.40 -11.56
N ALA A 555 5.69 17.46 -10.76
CA ALA A 555 5.05 16.25 -11.23
C ALA A 555 3.56 16.42 -11.55
N LEU A 556 2.87 17.38 -10.93
CA LEU A 556 1.45 17.63 -11.15
C LEU A 556 1.16 18.21 -12.55
N PRO A 557 -0.02 17.91 -13.14
CA PRO A 557 -0.48 18.57 -14.36
C PRO A 557 -0.58 20.09 -14.15
N GLU A 558 -0.18 20.86 -15.16
CA GLU A 558 -0.18 22.33 -15.09
C GLU A 558 -1.58 22.91 -14.84
N THR A 559 -2.60 22.23 -15.35
CA THR A 559 -4.01 22.60 -15.25
C THR A 559 -4.64 22.27 -13.89
N SER A 560 -3.93 21.53 -13.04
CA SER A 560 -4.43 21.06 -11.74
C SER A 560 -3.85 21.84 -10.57
N LEU A 561 -2.94 22.79 -10.79
CA LEU A 561 -2.30 23.54 -9.72
C LEU A 561 -3.16 24.72 -9.26
N LEU A 562 -3.36 24.86 -7.96
CA LEU A 562 -4.00 26.00 -7.32
C LEU A 562 -3.06 26.61 -6.27
N ALA A 563 -3.23 27.91 -6.00
CA ALA A 563 -2.60 28.58 -4.88
C ALA A 563 -3.65 28.89 -3.81
N GLU A 564 -3.25 28.79 -2.55
CA GLU A 564 -4.12 29.07 -1.41
C GLU A 564 -3.31 29.56 -0.20
N SER A 565 -3.98 30.21 0.74
CA SER A 565 -3.38 30.63 2.00
C SER A 565 -3.58 29.64 3.14
N ASP A 566 -4.70 28.91 3.15
CA ASP A 566 -5.14 28.06 4.26
C ASP A 566 -5.07 28.79 5.61
N ALA A 567 -5.50 30.05 5.61
CA ALA A 567 -5.26 30.98 6.71
C ALA A 567 -6.53 31.74 7.12
N SER A 568 -6.47 32.34 8.31
CA SER A 568 -7.45 33.33 8.79
C SER A 568 -6.89 34.76 8.73
N GLY A 569 -5.83 34.99 7.95
CA GLY A 569 -5.18 36.30 7.81
C GLY A 569 -3.99 36.27 6.86
N GLU A 570 -3.47 37.45 6.52
CA GLU A 570 -2.31 37.61 5.61
C GLU A 570 -2.49 36.96 4.22
N PHE A 571 -3.74 36.89 3.73
CA PHE A 571 -4.13 36.15 2.53
C PHE A 571 -3.27 36.48 1.30
N GLU A 572 -3.16 37.76 0.94
CA GLU A 572 -2.41 38.21 -0.24
C GLU A 572 -0.93 37.82 -0.18
N ALA A 573 -0.30 37.96 0.99
CA ALA A 573 1.11 37.64 1.16
C ALA A 573 1.35 36.12 1.04
N ARG A 574 0.50 35.30 1.67
CA ARG A 574 0.61 33.85 1.64
C ARG A 574 0.36 33.27 0.24
N VAL A 575 -0.63 33.79 -0.48
CA VAL A 575 -0.90 33.39 -1.86
C VAL A 575 0.24 33.82 -2.79
N ALA A 576 0.83 34.99 -2.58
CA ALA A 576 2.01 35.43 -3.33
C ALA A 576 3.21 34.49 -3.10
N ASP A 577 3.44 34.06 -1.85
CA ASP A 577 4.49 33.10 -1.51
C ASP A 577 4.24 31.72 -2.14
N ALA A 578 3.00 31.22 -2.10
CA ALA A 578 2.60 29.98 -2.76
C ALA A 578 2.78 30.06 -4.29
N THR A 579 2.37 31.17 -4.90
CA THR A 579 2.53 31.43 -6.33
C THR A 579 3.99 31.43 -6.73
N LYS A 580 4.86 32.06 -5.94
CA LYS A 580 6.30 32.05 -6.15
C LYS A 580 6.89 30.65 -6.05
N LEU A 581 6.50 29.87 -5.04
CA LEU A 581 6.94 28.48 -4.89
C LEU A 581 6.57 27.65 -6.13
N ILE A 582 5.35 27.80 -6.64
CA ILE A 582 4.90 27.09 -7.84
C ILE A 582 5.69 27.55 -9.08
N ALA A 583 5.89 28.85 -9.24
CA ALA A 583 6.66 29.43 -10.34
C ALA A 583 8.09 28.89 -10.36
N ASP A 584 8.77 28.88 -9.21
CA ASP A 584 10.13 28.36 -9.07
C ASP A 584 10.20 26.87 -9.39
N ALA A 585 9.25 26.07 -8.90
CA ALA A 585 9.21 24.62 -9.14
C ALA A 585 8.92 24.24 -10.61
N ARG A 586 8.13 25.06 -11.31
CA ARG A 586 7.78 24.86 -12.73
C ARG A 586 8.70 25.61 -13.70
N ASN A 587 9.65 26.38 -13.19
CA ASN A 587 10.48 27.29 -13.98
C ASN A 587 9.64 28.25 -14.86
N TRP A 588 8.59 28.81 -14.25
CA TRP A 588 7.73 29.85 -14.86
C TRP A 588 8.16 31.23 -14.39
N SER A 589 7.88 32.28 -15.19
CA SER A 589 7.89 33.64 -14.67
C SER A 589 6.67 33.87 -13.78
N LEU A 590 6.77 34.80 -12.83
CA LEU A 590 5.65 35.12 -11.92
C LEU A 590 4.37 35.49 -12.69
N ASP A 591 4.46 36.36 -13.70
CA ASP A 591 3.31 36.74 -14.54
C ASP A 591 2.60 35.52 -15.17
N VAL A 592 3.37 34.49 -15.58
CA VAL A 592 2.83 33.27 -16.20
C VAL A 592 2.20 32.36 -15.14
N ALA A 593 2.78 32.30 -13.94
CA ALA A 593 2.21 31.56 -12.83
C ALA A 593 0.88 32.17 -12.39
N GLU A 594 0.81 33.50 -12.21
CA GLU A 594 -0.42 34.22 -11.86
C GLU A 594 -1.54 33.98 -12.88
N GLU A 595 -1.23 34.11 -14.18
CA GLU A 595 -2.22 33.89 -15.25
C GLU A 595 -2.76 32.45 -15.25
N ARG A 596 -1.86 31.46 -15.15
CA ARG A 596 -2.22 30.03 -15.18
C ARG A 596 -3.01 29.63 -13.94
N LEU A 597 -2.56 30.03 -12.76
CA LEU A 597 -3.24 29.70 -11.50
C LEU A 597 -4.61 30.36 -11.44
N ALA A 598 -4.76 31.60 -11.91
CA ALA A 598 -6.07 32.24 -12.04
C ALA A 598 -6.98 31.51 -13.05
N GLY A 599 -6.41 30.97 -14.13
CA GLY A 599 -7.13 30.11 -15.09
C GLY A 599 -7.62 28.81 -14.46
N ASN A 600 -6.76 28.13 -13.71
CA ASN A 600 -7.08 26.88 -13.02
C ASN A 600 -8.13 27.10 -11.93
N ALA A 601 -8.02 28.19 -11.16
CA ALA A 601 -9.02 28.56 -10.16
C ALA A 601 -10.39 28.81 -10.79
N ARG A 602 -10.46 29.49 -11.94
CA ARG A 602 -11.73 29.63 -12.69
C ARG A 602 -12.28 28.27 -13.13
N ALA A 603 -11.44 27.36 -13.61
CA ALA A 603 -11.86 26.02 -14.01
C ALA A 603 -12.35 25.16 -12.83
N PHE A 604 -11.84 25.42 -11.62
CA PHE A 604 -12.35 24.78 -10.41
C PHE A 604 -13.71 25.34 -9.98
N LEU A 605 -13.92 26.64 -10.11
CA LEU A 605 -15.13 27.33 -9.65
C LEU A 605 -16.32 27.20 -10.62
N LEU A 606 -16.07 27.16 -11.93
CA LEU A 606 -17.06 27.02 -13.01
C LEU A 606 -17.45 25.56 -13.25
#